data_AF-A0A2G9C8L6-F1
#
_entry.id   AF-A0A2G9C8L6-F1
#
_cell.length_a   1.000
_cell.length_b   1.000
_cell.length_c   1.000
_cell.angle_alpha   90.00
_cell.angle_beta   90.00
_cell.angle_gamma   90.00
#
_symmetry.space_group_name_H-M   'P 1'
#
loop_
_entity.id
_entity.type
_entity.pdbx_description
1 polymer ?
#
loop_
_entity_poly.entity_id
_entity_poly.type
_entity_poly.pdbx_seq_one_letter_code
_entity_poly.pdbx_strand_id
1 'polypeptide(L)' 'MKVTDITRRALAIRRERRRLEAEGFRRHETDWEIHRGDRRGEVIVEVRISTCGLYVYTKLGRRPQQG' A
#
# COMPACT_ATOMS: atom_id res chain seq x y z
N MET A 1 -22.19 20.20 12.23
CA MET A 1 -21.11 20.50 11.26
C MET A 1 -21.44 19.81 9.95
N LYS A 2 -21.57 20.54 8.83
CA LYS A 2 -21.83 19.91 7.52
C LYS A 2 -20.54 19.24 7.04
N VAL A 3 -20.61 17.92 6.77
CA VAL A 3 -19.51 17.20 6.13
C VAL A 3 -19.43 17.65 4.68
N THR A 4 -18.34 18.32 4.32
CA THR A 4 -18.08 18.76 2.95
C THR A 4 -17.48 17.61 2.14
N ASP A 5 -17.44 17.76 0.82
CA ASP A 5 -16.80 16.76 -0.06
C ASP A 5 -15.30 16.62 0.21
N ILE A 6 -14.64 17.71 0.63
CA ILE A 6 -13.26 17.69 1.09
C ILE A 6 -13.12 16.78 2.33
N THR A 7 -14.00 16.95 3.32
CA THR A 7 -14.00 16.10 4.51
C THR A 7 -14.31 14.64 4.17
N ARG A 8 -15.26 14.37 3.26
CA ARG A 8 -15.56 13.00 2.79
C ARG A 8 -14.34 12.36 2.14
N ARG A 9 -13.66 13.07 1.23
CA ARG A 9 -12.47 12.57 0.53
C ARG A 9 -11.32 12.30 1.51
N ALA A 10 -11.06 13.20 2.44
CA ALA A 10 -10.03 13.02 3.47
C ALA A 10 -10.31 11.79 4.35
N LEU A 11 -11.58 11.57 4.72
CA LEU A 11 -11.98 10.38 5.49
C LEU A 11 -11.84 9.09 4.69
N ALA A 12 -12.18 9.09 3.40
CA ALA A 12 -12.01 7.93 2.53
C ALA A 12 -10.53 7.50 2.45
N ILE A 13 -9.63 8.46 2.22
CA ILE A 13 -8.17 8.22 2.18
C ILE A 13 -7.67 7.63 3.52
N ARG A 14 -8.13 8.18 4.65
CA ARG A 14 -7.75 7.68 5.99
C ARG A 14 -8.26 6.27 6.23
N ARG A 15 -9.49 5.96 5.81
CA ARG A 15 -10.09 4.63 5.92
C ARG A 15 -9.36 3.61 5.06
N GLU A 16 -9.05 3.96 3.81
CA GLU A 16 -8.26 3.13 2.92
C GLU A 16 -6.89 2.82 3.53
N ARG A 17 -6.16 3.84 3.98
CA ARG A 17 -4.86 3.66 4.61
C ARG A 17 -4.93 2.66 5.76
N ARG A 18 -5.85 2.88 6.71
CA ARG A 18 -6.02 1.99 7.87
C ARG A 18 -6.36 0.56 7.46
N ARG A 19 -7.23 0.39 6.46
CA ARG A 19 -7.62 -0.93 5.94
C ARG A 19 -6.41 -1.64 5.32
N LEU A 20 -5.68 -0.98 4.43
CA LEU A 20 -4.53 -1.57 3.74
C LEU A 20 -3.38 -1.90 4.70
N GLU A 21 -3.10 -1.03 5.67
CA GLU A 21 -2.12 -1.32 6.73
C GLU A 21 -2.53 -2.56 7.55
N ALA A 22 -3.81 -2.69 7.92
CA ALA A 22 -4.32 -3.87 8.62
C ALA A 22 -4.26 -5.16 7.76
N GLU A 23 -4.41 -5.05 6.45
CA GLU A 23 -4.26 -6.15 5.49
C GLU A 23 -2.78 -6.52 5.23
N GLY A 24 -1.82 -5.79 5.81
CA GLY A 24 -0.38 -6.06 5.69
C GLY A 24 0.31 -5.35 4.51
N PHE A 25 -0.34 -4.36 3.90
CA PHE A 25 0.31 -3.54 2.88
C PHE A 25 1.23 -2.51 3.52
N ARG A 26 2.35 -2.24 2.83
CA ARG A 26 3.22 -1.10 3.13
C ARG A 26 2.94 0.02 2.13
N ARG A 27 2.72 1.23 2.65
CA ARG A 27 2.60 2.47 1.86
C ARG A 27 4.00 2.97 1.50
N HIS A 28 4.18 3.47 0.30
CA HIS A 28 5.38 4.25 0.01
C HIS A 28 5.04 5.53 -0.81
N GLU A 29 6.01 6.42 -0.98
CA GLU A 29 5.84 7.79 -1.52
C GLU A 29 6.58 7.94 -2.84
N THR A 30 6.06 8.73 -3.79
CA THR A 30 6.30 8.81 -5.25
C THR A 30 7.72 8.68 -5.84
N ASP A 31 8.79 8.57 -5.05
CA ASP A 31 10.18 8.55 -5.49
C ASP A 31 10.86 7.16 -5.35
N TRP A 32 10.35 6.11 -6.01
CA TRP A 32 10.68 4.72 -5.63
C TRP A 32 11.70 4.04 -6.55
N GLU A 33 12.81 3.58 -5.95
CA GLU A 33 13.53 2.39 -6.38
C GLU A 33 13.27 1.24 -5.38
N ILE A 34 12.80 0.09 -5.85
CA ILE A 34 12.55 -1.09 -5.00
C ILE A 34 13.80 -1.99 -5.04
N HIS A 35 14.69 -1.82 -4.07
CA HIS A 35 15.86 -2.70 -3.93
C HIS A 35 15.49 -4.02 -3.25
N ARG A 36 15.52 -5.13 -4.01
CA ARG A 36 15.29 -6.49 -3.49
C ARG A 36 16.53 -7.14 -2.83
N GLY A 37 17.69 -6.48 -2.86
CA GLY A 37 19.01 -7.08 -2.58
C GLY A 37 19.13 -7.77 -1.21
N ASP A 38 18.51 -7.22 -0.17
CA ASP A 38 18.79 -7.64 1.21
C ASP A 38 17.76 -8.63 1.78
N ARG A 39 16.67 -8.91 1.05
CA ARG A 39 15.57 -9.78 1.53
C ARG A 39 15.43 -11.02 0.66
N ARG A 40 16.14 -12.09 1.03
CA ARG A 40 16.02 -13.40 0.38
C ARG A 40 14.70 -14.06 0.78
N GLY A 41 13.95 -14.53 -0.21
CA GLY A 41 12.71 -15.30 0.01
C GLY A 41 11.43 -14.47 0.14
N GLU A 42 11.51 -13.13 0.12
CA GLU A 42 10.34 -12.25 0.05
C GLU A 42 10.08 -11.77 -1.38
N VAL A 43 8.81 -11.74 -1.77
CA VAL A 43 8.37 -11.20 -3.07
C VAL A 43 7.15 -10.31 -2.88
N ILE A 44 7.00 -9.31 -3.74
CA ILE A 44 5.74 -8.58 -3.86
C ILE A 44 4.70 -9.55 -4.39
N VAL A 45 3.62 -9.74 -3.63
CA VAL A 45 2.48 -10.58 -4.01
C VAL A 45 1.27 -9.76 -4.43
N GLU A 46 1.18 -8.50 -4.01
CA GLU A 46 0.10 -7.60 -4.40
C GLU A 46 0.56 -6.13 -4.42
N VAL A 47 0.02 -5.36 -5.36
CA VAL A 47 0.24 -3.92 -5.50
C VAL A 47 -1.09 -3.20 -5.66
N ARG A 48 -1.28 -2.07 -4.97
CA ARG A 48 -2.46 -1.20 -5.10
C ARG A 48 -2.05 0.25 -5.20
N ILE A 49 -2.75 1.02 -6.03
CA ILE A 49 -2.63 2.49 -6.07
C ILE A 49 -3.67 3.07 -5.12
N SER A 50 -3.29 4.09 -4.36
CA SER A 50 -4.20 4.76 -3.44
C SER A 50 -5.37 5.42 -4.15
N THR A 51 -6.50 5.55 -3.47
CA THR A 51 -7.68 6.29 -3.95
C THR A 51 -7.40 7.77 -4.23
N CYS A 52 -6.35 8.35 -3.63
CA CYS A 52 -5.91 9.70 -3.95
C CYS A 52 -4.95 9.78 -5.14
N GLY A 53 -4.46 8.66 -5.65
CA GLY A 53 -3.52 8.58 -6.77
C GLY A 53 -2.07 8.94 -6.43
N LEU A 54 -1.78 9.26 -5.16
CA LEU A 54 -0.45 9.77 -4.73
C LEU A 54 0.46 8.70 -4.13
N TYR A 55 -0.08 7.51 -3.81
CA TYR A 55 0.68 6.47 -3.13
C TYR A 55 0.48 5.13 -3.81
N VAL A 56 1.51 4.30 -3.74
CA VAL A 56 1.42 2.88 -4.03
C VAL A 56 1.48 2.12 -2.69
N TYR A 57 0.85 0.96 -2.66
CA TYR A 57 0.84 0.03 -1.56
C TYR A 57 1.32 -1.32 -2.06
N THR A 58 2.28 -1.92 -1.38
CA THR A 58 2.78 -3.26 -1.72
C THR A 58 2.57 -4.20 -0.57
N LYS A 59 2.11 -5.42 -0.85
CA LYS A 59 2.08 -6.52 0.10
C LYS A 59 3.18 -7.52 -0.25
N LEU A 60 3.95 -7.93 0.75
CA LEU A 60 5.00 -8.93 0.61
C LEU A 60 4.47 -10.29 1.04
N GLY A 61 4.98 -11.33 0.41
CA GLY A 61 4.77 -12.73 0.77
C GLY A 61 6.04 -13.54 0.55
N ARG A 62 5.98 -14.84 0.82
CA ARG A 62 7.11 -15.75 0.60
C ARG A 62 7.16 -16.19 -0.86
N ARG A 63 8.37 -16.28 -1.42
CA ARG A 63 8.60 -16.93 -2.71
C ARG A 63 8.19 -18.40 -2.58
N PRO A 64 7.29 -18.92 -3.44
CA PRO A 64 7.03 -20.35 -3.46
C PRO A 64 8.34 -21.08 -3.79
N GLN A 65 8.68 -22.10 -3.00
CA GLN A 65 9.78 -22.99 -3.35
C GLN A 65 9.34 -23.75 -4.59
N GLN A 66 9.92 -23.44 -5.75
CA GLN A 66 9.85 -24.34 -6.90
C GLN A 66 10.74 -25.52 -6.52
N GLY A 67 10.11 -26.67 -6.23
CA GLY A 67 10.79 -27.95 -6.06
C GLY A 67 11.34 -28.48 -7.37
#